data_AF-A0A7W7Y958-F1
#
_entry.id   AF-A0A7W7Y958-F1
#
_cell.length_a   1.000
_cell.length_b   1.000
_cell.length_c   1.000
_cell.angle_alpha   90.00
_cell.angle_beta   90.00
_cell.angle_gamma   90.00
#
_symmetry.space_group_name_H-M   'P 1'
#
loop_
_entity.id
_entity.type
_entity.pdbx_description
1 polymer ?
#
loop_
_entity_poly.entity_id
_entity_poly.type
_entity_poly.pdbx_seq_one_letter_code
_entity_poly.pdbx_strand_id
1 'polypeptide(L)'
;MIHALLDTTKALQTLEIGGVVHELCAEAIANHDRHSQQLTVNLRAFLRATEQIHLGETTTPGWLPAPQVVKEHVEAEEAHDMANDIFASWCHTVSATRPE
;
A
#
# COMPACT_ATOMS: atom_id res chain seq x y z
N MET A 1 -14.37 -14.95 -11.94
CA MET A 1 -13.22 -15.67 -11.33
C MET A 1 -12.27 -14.59 -10.87
N ILE A 2 -11.90 -14.61 -9.58
CA ILE A 2 -11.02 -13.57 -9.01
C ILE A 2 -9.57 -13.96 -9.25
N HIS A 3 -8.80 -13.04 -9.83
CA HIS A 3 -7.38 -13.19 -10.10
C HIS A 3 -6.59 -12.18 -9.29
N ALA A 4 -5.60 -12.66 -8.53
CA ALA A 4 -4.61 -11.78 -7.92
C ALA A 4 -3.74 -11.14 -9.01
N LEU A 5 -3.57 -9.83 -8.95
CA LEU A 5 -2.82 -9.04 -9.94
C LEU A 5 -1.56 -8.42 -9.35
N LEU A 6 -1.64 -7.95 -8.11
CA LEU A 6 -0.56 -7.26 -7.43
C LEU A 6 -0.59 -7.63 -5.95
N ASP A 7 0.56 -7.97 -5.40
CA ASP A 7 0.80 -8.04 -3.96
C ASP A 7 2.18 -7.44 -3.76
N THR A 8 2.22 -6.15 -3.40
CA THR A 8 3.46 -5.38 -3.37
C THR A 8 3.51 -4.49 -2.16
N THR A 9 4.69 -4.47 -1.53
CA THR A 9 5.03 -3.55 -0.45
C THR A 9 6.29 -2.79 -0.85
N LYS A 10 6.26 -1.46 -0.70
CA LYS A 10 7.39 -0.59 -0.98
C LYS A 10 7.75 0.22 0.26
N ALA A 11 9.00 0.10 0.69
CA ALA A 11 9.60 1.04 1.64
C ALA A 11 9.87 2.36 0.89
N LEU A 12 9.28 3.45 1.39
CA LEU A 12 9.32 4.78 0.77
C LEU A 12 10.41 5.64 1.38
N GLN A 13 10.52 5.63 2.71
CA GLN A 13 11.43 6.48 3.47
C GLN A 13 11.81 5.82 4.79
N THR A 14 12.93 6.26 5.37
CA THR A 14 13.33 5.90 6.73
C THR A 14 13.09 7.09 7.65
N LEU A 15 12.46 6.86 8.79
CA LEU A 15 12.08 7.86 9.80
C LEU A 15 12.64 7.44 11.16
N GLU A 16 13.13 8.39 11.94
CA GLU A 16 13.48 8.15 13.34
C GLU A 16 12.35 8.69 14.23
N ILE A 17 11.72 7.80 15.00
CA ILE A 17 10.59 8.13 15.88
C ILE A 17 10.92 7.60 17.26
N GLY A 18 11.02 8.50 18.25
CA GLY A 18 11.36 8.13 19.63
C GLY A 18 12.72 7.43 19.77
N GLY A 19 13.70 7.77 18.92
CA GLY A 19 15.03 7.14 18.90
C GLY A 19 15.09 5.77 18.23
N VAL A 20 13.99 5.33 17.59
CA VAL A 20 13.92 4.06 16.85
C VAL A 20 13.74 4.34 15.36
N VAL A 21 14.55 3.68 14.55
CA VAL A 21 14.50 3.78 13.09
C VAL A 21 13.38 2.89 12.53
N HIS A 22 12.52 3.50 11.73
CA HIS A 22 11.37 2.88 11.07
C HIS A 22 11.42 3.11 9.56
N GLU A 23 11.01 2.11 8.79
CA GLU A 23 10.64 2.27 7.39
C GLU A 23 9.18 2.66 7.28
N LEU A 24 8.91 3.73 6.54
CA LEU A 24 7.59 4.07 6.04
C LEU A 24 7.28 3.20 4.84
N CYS A 25 6.26 2.36 4.95
CA CYS A 25 5.86 1.42 3.92
C CYS A 25 4.49 1.79 3.34
N ALA A 26 4.36 1.62 2.03
CA ALA A 26 3.09 1.57 1.32
C ALA A 26 2.88 0.18 0.72
N GLU A 27 1.67 -0.34 0.81
CA GLU A 27 1.30 -1.64 0.25
C GLU A 27 0.05 -1.52 -0.62
N ALA A 28 0.02 -2.32 -1.68
CA ALA A 28 -1.15 -2.57 -2.50
C ALA A 28 -1.37 -4.07 -2.74
N ILE A 29 -2.60 -4.52 -2.50
CA ILE A 29 -3.09 -5.85 -2.87
C ILE A 29 -4.23 -5.68 -3.87
N ALA A 30 -3.98 -6.03 -5.12
CA ALA A 30 -4.93 -5.89 -6.22
C ALA A 30 -5.46 -7.24 -6.68
N ASN A 31 -6.78 -7.30 -6.88
CA ASN A 31 -7.49 -8.44 -7.44
C ASN A 31 -8.44 -7.99 -8.54
N HIS A 32 -8.62 -8.78 -9.58
CA HIS A 32 -9.59 -8.53 -10.64
C HIS A 32 -10.59 -9.67 -10.76
N ASP A 33 -11.88 -9.34 -10.74
CA ASP A 33 -12.91 -10.29 -11.13
C ASP A 33 -13.25 -10.12 -12.61
N ARG A 34 -12.86 -11.11 -13.41
CA ARG A 34 -13.14 -11.14 -14.84
C ARG A 34 -14.62 -11.23 -15.18
N HIS A 35 -15.47 -11.70 -14.27
CA HIS A 35 -16.90 -11.81 -14.53
C HIS A 35 -17.59 -10.43 -14.47
N SER A 36 -17.23 -9.61 -13.49
CA SER A 36 -17.77 -8.25 -13.32
C SER A 36 -16.86 -7.17 -13.89
N GLN A 37 -15.74 -7.56 -14.53
CA GLN A 37 -14.67 -6.68 -15.00
C GLN A 37 -14.29 -5.63 -13.93
N GLN A 38 -14.11 -6.09 -12.70
CA GLN A 38 -13.88 -5.21 -11.56
C GLN A 38 -12.49 -5.43 -10.98
N LEU A 39 -11.66 -4.39 -11.01
CA LEU A 39 -10.44 -4.29 -10.25
C LEU A 39 -10.76 -3.81 -8.84
N THR A 40 -10.23 -4.47 -7.83
CA THR A 40 -10.23 -4.03 -6.43
C THR A 40 -8.81 -3.93 -5.95
N VAL A 41 -8.38 -2.74 -5.52
CA VAL A 41 -7.06 -2.48 -4.94
C VAL A 41 -7.21 -2.09 -3.48
N ASN A 42 -6.68 -2.91 -2.60
CA ASN A 42 -6.59 -2.62 -1.17
C ASN A 42 -5.26 -1.93 -0.90
N LEU A 43 -5.32 -0.72 -0.36
CA LEU A 43 -4.18 0.13 -0.08
C LEU A 43 -4.02 0.28 1.42
N ARG A 44 -2.79 0.12 1.91
CA ARG A 44 -2.44 0.46 3.28
C ARG A 44 -1.08 1.12 3.38
N ALA A 45 -0.89 1.84 4.48
CA ALA A 45 0.39 2.43 4.86
C ALA A 45 0.69 2.03 6.30
N PHE A 46 1.95 1.76 6.61
CA PHE A 46 2.38 1.38 7.95
C PHE A 46 3.86 1.70 8.14
N LEU A 47 4.29 1.76 9.39
CA LEU A 47 5.69 1.78 9.76
C LEU A 47 6.15 0.37 10.14
N ARG A 48 7.37 0.02 9.76
CA ARG A 48 8.05 -1.21 10.19
C ARG A 48 9.39 -0.83 10.80
N ALA A 49 9.67 -1.26 12.01
CA ALA A 49 10.97 -1.01 12.63
C ALA A 49 12.09 -1.75 11.87
N THR A 50 13.21 -1.09 11.59
CA THR A 50 14.36 -1.70 10.89
C THR A 50 15.22 -2.54 11.82
N GLU A 51 15.23 -2.21 13.12
CA GLU A 51 16.15 -2.81 14.11
C GLU A 51 15.46 -3.71 15.15
N GLN A 52 14.18 -4.06 14.97
CA GLN A 52 13.50 -4.86 15.98
C GLN A 52 13.80 -6.36 15.91
N ILE A 53 14.11 -6.87 17.10
CA ILE A 53 14.38 -8.25 17.50
C ILE A 53 13.14 -9.15 17.31
N HIS A 54 11.97 -8.58 16.96
CA HIS A 54 10.71 -9.29 16.72
C HIS A 54 10.22 -9.00 15.30
N LEU A 55 10.42 -9.98 14.42
CA LEU A 55 10.00 -9.94 13.03
C LEU A 55 8.50 -9.66 12.94
N GLY A 56 8.10 -8.56 12.29
CA GLY A 56 6.70 -8.34 11.86
C GLY A 56 5.85 -7.35 12.65
N GLU A 57 6.41 -6.61 13.61
CA GLU A 57 5.66 -5.51 14.24
C GLU A 57 5.48 -4.36 13.24
N THR A 58 4.21 -4.05 12.93
CA THR A 58 3.83 -2.94 12.06
C THR A 58 2.93 -1.99 12.84
N THR A 59 3.19 -0.68 12.72
CA THR A 59 2.40 0.35 13.40
C THR A 59 1.73 1.25 12.37
N THR A 60 0.54 1.76 12.70
CA THR A 60 -0.23 2.67 11.83
C THR A 60 -0.56 3.95 12.58
N PRO A 61 0.40 4.88 12.71
CA PRO A 61 0.16 6.16 13.37
C PRO A 61 -1.00 6.94 12.74
N GLY A 62 -1.70 7.75 13.53
CA GLY A 62 -2.88 8.50 13.08
C GLY A 62 -2.62 9.57 12.01
N TRP A 63 -1.35 9.97 11.82
CA TRP A 63 -0.94 10.89 10.75
C TRP A 63 -0.75 10.18 9.40
N LEU A 64 -0.68 8.84 9.38
CA LEU A 64 -0.67 8.10 8.12
C LEU A 64 -2.06 8.08 7.49
N PRO A 65 -2.14 8.02 6.15
CA PRO A 65 -3.41 7.81 5.48
C PRO A 65 -4.04 6.49 5.95
N ALA A 66 -5.32 6.54 6.33
CA ALA A 66 -6.07 5.35 6.68
C ALA A 66 -6.12 4.36 5.49
N PRO A 67 -6.23 3.04 5.73
CA PRO A 67 -6.40 2.06 4.66
C PRO A 67 -7.58 2.39 3.74
N GLN A 68 -7.40 2.18 2.44
CA GLN A 68 -8.40 2.50 1.41
C GLN A 68 -8.65 1.31 0.50
N VAL A 69 -9.87 1.23 -0.04
CA VAL A 69 -10.23 0.25 -1.06
C VAL A 69 -10.70 1.00 -2.29
N VAL A 70 -9.95 0.89 -3.37
CA VAL A 70 -10.29 1.46 -4.67
C VAL A 70 -10.92 0.37 -5.53
N LYS A 71 -12.05 0.69 -6.17
CA LYS A 71 -12.74 -0.24 -7.07
C LYS A 71 -12.94 0.44 -8.41
N GLU A 72 -12.41 -0.16 -9.46
CA GLU A 72 -12.49 0.35 -10.82
C GLU A 72 -13.10 -0.71 -11.74
N HIS A 73 -13.86 -0.25 -12.74
CA HIS A 73 -14.34 -1.10 -13.81
C HIS A 73 -13.33 -1.03 -14.96
N VAL A 74 -12.67 -2.14 -15.24
CA VAL A 74 -11.54 -2.20 -16.18
C VAL A 74 -11.44 -3.60 -16.76
N GLU A 75 -11.06 -3.69 -18.03
CA GLU A 75 -10.83 -4.96 -18.69
C GLU A 75 -9.61 -5.68 -18.11
N ALA A 76 -9.57 -7.00 -18.24
CA ALA A 76 -8.52 -7.81 -17.62
C ALA A 76 -7.12 -7.47 -18.14
N GLU A 77 -7.02 -7.04 -19.40
CA GLU A 77 -5.77 -6.64 -20.06
C GLU A 77 -5.20 -5.34 -19.49
N GLU A 78 -6.05 -4.42 -19.04
CA GLU A 78 -5.66 -3.10 -18.52
C GLU A 78 -5.58 -3.07 -16.99
N ALA A 79 -6.16 -4.08 -16.32
CA ALA A 79 -6.28 -4.12 -14.87
C ALA A 79 -4.93 -4.07 -14.14
N HIS A 80 -3.87 -4.64 -14.72
CA HIS A 80 -2.53 -4.62 -14.12
C HIS A 80 -1.91 -3.22 -14.19
N ASP A 81 -2.03 -2.54 -15.31
CA ASP A 81 -1.49 -1.18 -15.50
C ASP A 81 -2.23 -0.19 -14.59
N MET A 82 -3.57 -0.27 -14.54
CA MET A 82 -4.39 0.53 -13.63
C MET A 82 -4.04 0.28 -12.15
N ALA A 83 -3.79 -0.97 -11.75
CA ALA A 83 -3.37 -1.27 -10.38
C ALA A 83 -2.02 -0.63 -10.02
N ASN A 84 -1.06 -0.61 -10.97
CA ASN A 84 0.22 0.05 -10.77
C ASN A 84 0.08 1.58 -10.68
N ASP A 85 -0.77 2.19 -11.49
CA ASP A 85 -1.03 3.64 -11.44
C ASP A 85 -1.68 4.04 -10.10
N ILE A 86 -2.67 3.27 -9.64
CA ILE A 86 -3.28 3.45 -8.32
C ILE A 86 -2.22 3.34 -7.22
N PHE A 87 -1.35 2.32 -7.28
CA PHE A 87 -0.30 2.13 -6.29
C PHE A 87 0.77 3.24 -6.33
N ALA A 88 1.13 3.74 -7.51
CA ALA A 88 2.07 4.86 -7.66
C ALA A 88 1.50 6.15 -7.04
N SER A 89 0.20 6.43 -7.28
CA SER A 89 -0.51 7.54 -6.66
C SER A 89 -0.58 7.40 -5.13
N TRP A 90 -0.84 6.19 -4.64
CA TRP A 90 -0.80 5.89 -3.21
C TRP A 90 0.58 6.14 -2.60
N CYS A 91 1.65 5.65 -3.24
CA CYS A 91 3.02 5.89 -2.78
C CYS A 91 3.34 7.38 -2.66
N HIS A 92 2.87 8.20 -3.62
CA HIS A 92 3.03 9.65 -3.57
C HIS A 92 2.31 10.26 -2.36
N THR A 93 1.05 9.86 -2.14
CA THR A 93 0.23 10.30 -1.01
C THR A 93 0.90 9.96 0.33
N VAL A 94 1.34 8.71 0.50
CA VAL A 94 2.01 8.25 1.74
C VAL A 94 3.32 8.99 1.95
N SER A 95 4.14 9.18 0.90
CA SER A 95 5.42 9.90 0.99
C SER A 95 5.27 11.39 1.32
N ALA A 96 4.11 11.98 1.05
CA ALA A 96 3.80 13.37 1.37
C ALA A 96 3.35 13.57 2.83
N THR A 97 2.93 12.49 3.51
CA THR A 97 2.58 12.55 4.93
C THR A 97 3.81 12.71 5.81
N ARG A 98 3.62 13.37 6.96
CA ARG A 98 4.68 13.66 7.92
C ARG A 98 4.15 13.38 9.33
N PRO A 99 5.01 12.92 10.26
CA PRO A 99 4.71 12.99 11.68
C PRO A 99 4.45 14.44 12.09
N GLU A 100 3.44 14.66 12.94
CA GLU A 100 3.16 15.97 13.56
C GLU A 100 4.22 16.38 14.59
#